data_AF-A0A662JFF0-F1
#
_entry.id   AF-A0A662JFF0-F1
#
_cell.length_a   1.000
_cell.length_b   1.000
_cell.length_c   1.000
_cell.angle_alpha   90.00
_cell.angle_beta   90.00
_cell.angle_gamma   90.00
#
_symmetry.space_group_name_H-M   'P 1'
#
loop_
_entity.id
_entity.type
_entity.pdbx_description
1 polymer ?
#
loop_
_entity_poly.entity_id
_entity_poly.type
_entity_poly.pdbx_seq_one_letter_code
_entity_poly.pdbx_strand_id
1 'polypeptide(L)'
;MHYGAEREFQHAPYGEGIPMGLHGYITVKAEVGYRMSMDMAYFCAKYGGPLTGLAYGMILLLDNFRLFTGNLLNNVVVNVVIGVVILVVLVLLNRYLEKWARMKFGPYT
;
A
#
# COMPACT_ATOMS: atom_id res chain seq x y z
N MET A 1 -12.96 -2.21 -6.56
CA MET A 1 -12.72 -3.40 -5.72
C MET A 1 -12.08 -2.90 -4.43
N HIS A 2 -12.72 -3.07 -3.27
CA HIS A 2 -12.18 -2.63 -1.97
C HIS A 2 -11.24 -3.70 -1.40
N TYR A 3 -9.97 -3.66 -1.81
CA TYR A 3 -8.94 -4.55 -1.27
C TYR A 3 -8.77 -4.25 0.23
N GLY A 4 -9.02 -5.25 1.09
CA GLY A 4 -9.10 -5.07 2.55
C GLY A 4 -10.49 -5.08 3.18
N ALA A 5 -11.59 -4.98 2.40
CA ALA A 5 -12.94 -5.28 2.93
C ALA A 5 -13.09 -6.79 3.25
N GLU A 6 -12.30 -7.63 2.59
CA GLU A 6 -12.18 -9.07 2.88
C GLU A 6 -11.67 -9.39 4.28
N ARG A 7 -11.12 -8.40 5.01
CA ARG A 7 -10.77 -8.51 6.43
C ARG A 7 -11.97 -8.87 7.31
N GLU A 8 -13.19 -8.63 6.84
CA GLU A 8 -14.41 -9.11 7.50
C GLU A 8 -14.42 -10.64 7.68
N PHE A 9 -13.89 -11.38 6.71
CA PHE A 9 -13.91 -12.85 6.68
C PHE A 9 -12.59 -13.49 7.08
N GLN A 10 -11.57 -12.69 7.38
CA GLN A 10 -10.21 -13.15 7.64
C GLN A 10 -9.90 -13.21 9.14
N HIS A 11 -9.62 -14.41 9.64
CA HIS A 11 -9.20 -14.70 11.01
C HIS A 11 -7.68 -14.52 11.22
N ALA A 12 -6.91 -14.47 10.13
CA ALA A 12 -5.48 -14.21 10.17
C ALA A 12 -5.18 -12.72 10.51
N PRO A 13 -4.12 -12.44 11.28
CA PRO A 13 -3.84 -11.10 11.80
C PRO A 13 -3.49 -10.07 10.71
N TYR A 14 -2.92 -10.46 9.56
CA TYR A 14 -2.68 -9.60 8.39
C TYR A 14 -2.19 -10.42 7.18
N GLY A 15 -2.46 -9.94 5.96
CA GLY A 15 -1.82 -10.43 4.72
C GLY A 15 -2.77 -11.11 3.73
N GLU A 16 -2.44 -11.00 2.44
CA GLU A 16 -3.19 -11.44 1.24
C GLU A 16 -4.08 -12.68 1.41
N GLY A 17 -5.18 -12.68 0.67
CA GLY A 17 -6.00 -13.84 0.29
C GLY A 17 -5.86 -15.07 1.16
N ILE A 18 -6.86 -15.32 2.01
CA ILE A 18 -6.95 -16.52 2.84
C ILE A 18 -6.55 -17.76 2.01
N PRO A 19 -5.53 -18.53 2.43
CA PRO A 19 -5.19 -19.79 1.77
C PRO A 19 -6.43 -20.66 1.65
N MET A 20 -6.54 -21.44 0.57
CA MET A 20 -7.74 -22.25 0.30
C MET A 20 -8.17 -23.15 1.47
N GLY A 21 -7.21 -23.61 2.28
CA GLY A 21 -7.47 -24.43 3.47
C GLY A 21 -8.04 -23.71 4.69
N LEU A 22 -8.07 -22.37 4.68
CA LEU A 22 -8.60 -21.53 5.75
C LEU A 22 -9.93 -20.85 5.36
N HIS A 23 -10.41 -21.05 4.13
CA HIS A 23 -11.74 -20.59 3.73
C HIS A 23 -12.82 -21.29 4.57
N GLY A 24 -13.71 -20.48 5.17
CA GLY A 24 -14.85 -20.97 5.97
C GLY A 24 -14.80 -20.59 7.45
N TYR A 25 -13.64 -20.16 7.97
CA TYR A 25 -13.54 -19.62 9.33
C TYR A 25 -13.88 -18.13 9.36
N ILE A 26 -15.17 -17.82 9.42
CA ILE A 26 -15.66 -16.45 9.56
C ILE A 26 -15.59 -16.05 11.04
N THR A 27 -14.54 -15.31 11.42
CA THR A 27 -14.47 -14.68 12.74
C THR A 27 -15.35 -13.44 12.79
N VAL A 28 -16.50 -13.55 13.45
CA VAL A 28 -17.45 -12.42 13.66
C VAL A 28 -16.93 -11.42 14.70
N LYS A 29 -15.98 -11.82 15.56
CA LYS A 29 -15.32 -10.97 16.57
C LYS A 29 -13.85 -10.72 16.20
N ALA A 30 -13.38 -9.51 16.49
CA ALA A 30 -12.05 -9.02 16.17
C ALA A 30 -11.41 -8.25 17.32
N GLU A 31 -10.22 -7.71 17.05
CA GLU A 31 -9.35 -6.95 17.95
C GLU A 31 -10.07 -5.82 18.71
N VAL A 32 -11.15 -5.24 18.14
CA VAL A 32 -11.91 -4.11 18.72
C VAL A 32 -13.44 -4.33 18.61
N GLY A 33 -13.94 -5.58 18.55
CA GLY A 33 -15.39 -5.87 18.60
C GLY A 33 -15.95 -6.66 17.41
N TYR A 34 -17.25 -6.48 17.10
CA TYR A 34 -17.92 -7.19 16.00
C TYR A 34 -17.50 -6.63 14.64
N ARG A 35 -17.13 -7.50 13.68
CA ARG A 35 -16.86 -7.09 12.30
C ARG A 35 -18.15 -7.10 11.49
N MET A 36 -18.47 -5.96 10.90
CA MET A 36 -19.63 -5.77 10.04
C MET A 36 -19.18 -5.19 8.69
N SER A 37 -19.78 -5.66 7.61
CA SER A 37 -19.48 -5.25 6.23
C SER A 37 -19.57 -3.74 6.02
N MET A 38 -20.52 -3.09 6.69
CA MET A 38 -20.71 -1.65 6.57
C MET A 38 -19.56 -0.84 7.16
N ASP A 39 -19.03 -1.24 8.32
CA ASP A 39 -17.94 -0.51 8.99
C ASP A 39 -16.59 -0.78 8.33
N MET A 40 -16.32 -2.02 7.91
CA MET A 40 -15.08 -2.38 7.22
C MET A 40 -15.02 -1.80 5.81
N ALA A 41 -16.12 -1.84 5.05
CA ALA A 41 -16.19 -1.22 3.74
C ALA A 41 -16.11 0.31 3.85
N TYR A 42 -16.73 0.92 4.85
CA TYR A 42 -16.62 2.37 5.10
C TYR A 42 -15.19 2.78 5.45
N PHE A 43 -14.50 2.02 6.30
CA PHE A 43 -13.09 2.26 6.62
C PHE A 43 -12.21 2.13 5.37
N CYS A 44 -12.40 1.06 4.58
CA CYS A 44 -11.65 0.85 3.34
C CYS A 44 -11.90 1.97 2.32
N ALA A 45 -13.15 2.43 2.16
CA ALA A 45 -13.49 3.52 1.25
C ALA A 45 -12.88 4.86 1.71
N LYS A 46 -13.00 5.15 3.01
CA LYS A 46 -12.59 6.42 3.59
C LYS A 46 -11.08 6.59 3.65
N TYR A 47 -10.32 5.50 3.87
CA TYR A 47 -8.88 5.57 4.02
C TYR A 47 -8.13 4.98 2.82
N GLY A 48 -8.60 3.87 2.26
CA GLY A 48 -7.96 3.23 1.10
C GLY A 48 -8.12 4.03 -0.20
N GLY A 49 -9.27 4.66 -0.42
CA GLY A 49 -9.51 5.52 -1.59
C GLY A 49 -8.54 6.70 -1.65
N PRO A 50 -8.46 7.55 -0.61
CA PRO A 50 -7.53 8.68 -0.60
C PRO A 50 -6.06 8.26 -0.67
N LEU A 51 -5.69 7.15 -0.03
CA LEU A 51 -4.30 6.69 0.03
C LEU A 51 -3.83 6.16 -1.33
N THR A 52 -4.70 5.46 -2.07
CA THR A 52 -4.42 5.05 -3.46
C THR A 52 -4.35 6.24 -4.41
N GLY A 53 -5.25 7.21 -4.26
CA GLY A 53 -5.20 8.48 -5.02
C GLY A 53 -3.93 9.28 -4.76
N LEU A 54 -3.48 9.36 -3.51
CA LEU A 54 -2.23 10.02 -3.13
C LEU A 54 -1.02 9.29 -3.71
N ALA A 55 -0.99 7.95 -3.66
CA ALA A 55 0.08 7.15 -4.26
C ALA A 55 0.18 7.39 -5.78
N TYR A 56 -0.95 7.35 -6.49
CA TYR A 56 -0.99 7.64 -7.91
C TYR A 56 -0.54 9.08 -8.23
N GLY A 57 -1.00 10.06 -7.44
CA GLY A 57 -0.58 11.45 -7.58
C GLY A 57 0.93 11.66 -7.37
N MET A 58 1.53 10.97 -6.40
CA MET A 58 2.99 11.01 -6.20
C MET A 58 3.75 10.42 -7.37
N ILE A 59 3.30 9.31 -7.94
CA ILE A 59 3.94 8.70 -9.12
C ILE A 59 3.95 9.69 -10.29
N LEU A 60 2.80 10.30 -10.58
CA LEU A 60 2.70 11.30 -11.64
C LEU A 60 3.59 12.52 -11.37
N LEU A 61 3.64 13.02 -10.13
CA LEU A 61 4.49 14.15 -9.77
C LEU A 61 5.98 13.82 -10.00
N LEU A 62 6.43 12.66 -9.54
CA LEU A 62 7.83 12.23 -9.68
C LEU A 62 8.22 11.98 -11.14
N ASP A 63 7.32 11.42 -11.95
CA ASP A 63 7.57 11.22 -13.37
C ASP A 63 7.64 12.57 -14.12
N ASN A 64 6.71 13.49 -13.85
CA ASN A 64 6.75 14.84 -14.43
C ASN A 64 7.99 15.63 -13.99
N PHE A 65 8.45 15.48 -12.75
CA PHE A 65 9.69 16.08 -12.26
C PHE A 65 10.92 15.55 -13.02
N ARG A 66 10.94 14.25 -13.32
CA ARG A 66 11.98 13.61 -14.14
C ARG A 66 12.00 14.18 -15.57
N LEU A 67 10.84 14.34 -16.21
CA LEU A 67 10.75 14.92 -17.54
C LEU A 67 11.12 16.41 -17.57
N PHE A 68 10.68 17.19 -16.59
CA PHE A 68 10.98 18.61 -16.48
C PHE A 68 12.49 18.86 -16.35
N THR A 69 13.15 18.14 -15.45
CA THR A 69 14.60 18.26 -15.22
C THR A 69 15.42 17.80 -16.42
N GLY A 70 14.99 16.73 -17.11
CA GLY A 70 15.64 16.25 -18.33
C GLY A 70 15.54 17.23 -19.51
N ASN A 71 14.41 17.90 -19.66
CA ASN A 71 14.19 18.86 -20.75
C ASN A 71 14.95 20.19 -20.52
N LEU A 72 15.06 20.63 -19.26
CA LEU A 72 15.80 21.85 -18.91
C LEU A 72 17.30 21.76 -19.23
N LEU A 73 17.88 20.58 -19.08
CA LEU A 73 19.31 20.32 -19.33
C LEU A 73 19.59 19.77 -20.73
N ASN A 74 18.56 19.55 -21.54
CA ASN A 74 18.60 19.00 -22.90
C ASN A 74 19.53 17.77 -23.03
N ASN A 75 19.53 16.92 -22.00
CA ASN A 75 20.45 15.80 -21.89
C ASN A 75 19.73 14.56 -21.39
N VAL A 76 19.60 13.58 -22.29
CA VAL A 76 18.84 12.34 -22.06
C VAL A 76 19.47 11.50 -20.94
N VAL A 77 20.79 11.57 -20.77
CA VAL A 77 21.51 10.80 -19.74
C VAL A 77 21.10 11.26 -18.34
N VAL A 78 20.88 12.56 -18.15
CA VAL A 78 20.50 13.13 -16.85
C VAL A 78 19.09 12.67 -16.44
N ASN A 79 18.17 12.58 -17.40
CA ASN A 79 16.80 12.08 -17.18
C ASN A 79 16.80 10.62 -16.67
N VAL A 80 17.61 9.76 -17.30
CA VAL A 80 17.74 8.35 -16.90
C VAL A 80 18.33 8.22 -15.49
N VAL A 81 19.39 8.97 -15.18
CA VAL A 81 20.04 8.93 -13.86
C VAL A 81 19.08 9.36 -12.76
N ILE A 82 18.33 10.45 -12.96
CA ILE A 82 17.34 10.93 -11.98
C ILE A 82 16.23 9.88 -11.76
N GLY A 83 15.76 9.24 -12.84
CA GLY A 83 14.77 8.17 -12.74
C GLY A 83 15.25 6.99 -11.89
N VAL A 84 16.50 6.54 -12.10
CA VAL A 84 17.10 5.47 -11.31
C VAL A 84 17.25 5.86 -9.84
N VAL A 85 17.66 7.10 -9.55
CA VAL A 85 17.78 7.60 -8.17
C VAL A 85 16.42 7.59 -7.46
N ILE A 86 15.37 8.09 -8.10
CA ILE A 86 14.01 8.09 -7.53
C ILE A 86 13.54 6.65 -7.24
N LEU A 87 13.80 5.72 -8.16
CA LEU A 87 13.45 4.31 -7.99
C LEU A 87 14.15 3.70 -6.77
N VAL A 88 15.47 3.90 -6.64
CA VAL A 88 16.25 3.38 -5.50
C VAL A 88 15.73 3.93 -4.19
N VAL A 89 15.41 5.23 -4.13
CA VAL A 89 14.85 5.87 -2.93
C VAL A 89 13.50 5.26 -2.57
N LEU A 90 12.60 5.04 -3.54
CA LEU A 90 11.30 4.42 -3.30
C LEU A 90 11.42 2.97 -2.78
N VAL A 91 12.37 2.19 -3.32
CA VAL A 91 12.64 0.83 -2.85
C VAL A 91 13.14 0.82 -1.40
N LEU A 92 14.05 1.72 -1.05
CA LEU A 92 14.56 1.86 0.31
C LEU A 92 13.46 2.30 1.28
N LEU A 93 12.63 3.27 0.90
CA LEU A 93 11.49 3.71 1.69
C LEU A 93 10.48 2.58 1.93
N ASN A 94 10.17 1.79 0.89
CA ASN A 94 9.29 0.63 1.06
C ASN A 94 9.85 -0.38 2.07
N ARG A 95 11.14 -0.71 1.96
CA ARG A 95 11.79 -1.61 2.94
C ARG A 95 11.81 -1.05 4.36
N TYR A 96 12.03 0.25 4.50
CA TYR A 96 11.99 0.91 5.80
C TYR A 96 10.58 0.86 6.40
N LEU A 97 9.55 1.22 5.62
CA LEU A 97 8.16 1.24 6.04
C LEU A 97 7.67 -0.16 6.41
N GLU A 98 8.06 -1.17 5.65
CA GLU A 98 7.74 -2.57 5.94
C GLU A 98 8.39 -3.02 7.25
N LYS A 99 9.68 -2.75 7.48
CA LYS A 99 10.34 -3.07 8.76
C LYS A 99 9.70 -2.33 9.94
N TRP A 100 9.37 -1.06 9.75
CA TRP A 100 8.70 -0.27 10.78
C TRP A 100 7.31 -0.84 11.11
N ALA A 101 6.54 -1.23 10.08
CA ALA A 101 5.25 -1.87 10.25
C ALA A 101 5.37 -3.20 11.01
N ARG A 102 6.35 -4.05 10.66
CA ARG A 102 6.65 -5.30 11.39
C ARG A 102 6.89 -5.08 12.88
N MET A 103 7.67 -4.07 13.23
CA MET A 103 8.01 -3.80 14.63
C MET A 103 6.81 -3.26 15.42
N LYS A 104 5.93 -2.49 14.78
CA LYS A 104 4.83 -1.81 15.47
C LYS A 104 3.54 -2.61 15.55
N PHE A 105 3.22 -3.39 14.52
CA PHE A 105 1.95 -4.12 14.42
C PHE A 105 2.09 -5.65 14.61
N GLY A 106 3.31 -6.14 14.86
CA GLY A 106 3.59 -7.55 15.12
C GLY A 106 4.14 -8.29 13.88
N PRO A 107 4.76 -9.47 14.10
CA PRO A 107 5.37 -10.25 13.03
C PRO A 107 4.31 -10.75 12.03
N TYR A 108 4.65 -10.70 10.73
CA TYR A 108 3.92 -11.45 9.71
C TYR A 108 4.18 -12.93 9.96
N THR A 109 3.23 -13.63 10.57
CA THR A 109 3.20 -15.10 10.53
C THR A 109 2.55 -15.53 9.24
#